data_AF-A0AA96VLI8-F1
#
_entry.id   AF-A0AA96VLI8-F1
#
_cell.length_a   1.000
_cell.length_b   1.000
_cell.length_c   1.000
_cell.angle_alpha   90.00
_cell.angle_beta   90.00
_cell.angle_gamma   90.00
#
_symmetry.space_group_name_H-M   'P 1'
#
loop_
_entity.id
_entity.type
_entity.pdbx_description
1 polymer ?
#
loop_
_entity_poly.entity_id
_entity_poly.type
_entity_poly.pdbx_seq_one_letter_code
_entity_poly.pdbx_strand_id
1 'polypeptide(L)'
;MLESHRIIIKFLKQTILETDIKAMDYGHEKDFAIIPGTFDNDYYDLLLENDGCDIHFKIYYETEESDCFVTIDLEDGLHESIHVKFNFSNWKNDFHQFRITMKIILEHYVIGLWTEAMAEMEVIGIERFVEKYLNI
;
A
#
# COMPACT_ATOMS: atom_id res chain seq x y z
N MET A 1 -8.81 -2.21 -19.17
CA MET A 1 -10.17 -1.64 -19.07
C MET A 1 -9.98 -0.19 -18.71
N LEU A 2 -10.06 0.71 -19.68
CA LEU A 2 -9.93 2.15 -19.43
C LEU A 2 -10.73 2.51 -18.17
N GLU A 3 -10.05 3.09 -17.18
CA GLU A 3 -10.53 3.45 -15.83
C GLU A 3 -10.16 2.52 -14.65
N SER A 4 -9.41 1.43 -14.85
CA SER A 4 -8.92 0.58 -13.74
C SER A 4 -8.18 1.38 -12.65
N HIS A 5 -7.35 2.35 -13.04
CA HIS A 5 -6.65 3.26 -12.12
C HIS A 5 -7.63 4.02 -11.20
N ARG A 6 -8.80 4.43 -11.69
CA ARG A 6 -9.79 5.16 -10.88
C ARG A 6 -10.35 4.29 -9.76
N ILE A 7 -10.55 3.00 -10.02
CA ILE A 7 -11.04 2.04 -9.03
C ILE A 7 -9.99 1.82 -7.96
N ILE A 8 -8.72 1.64 -8.36
CA ILE A 8 -7.59 1.48 -7.44
C ILE A 8 -7.44 2.72 -6.55
N ILE A 9 -7.43 3.93 -7.13
CA ILE A 9 -7.33 5.19 -6.38
C ILE A 9 -8.47 5.32 -5.38
N LYS A 10 -9.73 5.06 -5.80
CA LYS A 10 -10.89 5.11 -4.91
C LYS A 10 -10.76 4.12 -3.76
N PHE A 11 -10.34 2.89 -4.05
CA PHE A 11 -10.14 1.86 -3.04
C PHE A 11 -9.06 2.27 -2.04
N LEU A 12 -7.89 2.73 -2.49
CA LEU A 12 -6.80 3.15 -1.60
C LEU A 12 -7.23 4.31 -0.71
N LYS A 13 -7.86 5.35 -1.27
CA LYS A 13 -8.37 6.48 -0.48
C LYS A 13 -9.36 6.05 0.59
N GLN A 14 -10.29 5.16 0.25
CA GLN A 14 -11.24 4.63 1.22
C GLN A 14 -10.54 3.80 2.30
N THR A 15 -9.65 2.90 1.91
CA THR A 15 -8.96 2.00 2.85
C THR A 15 -8.08 2.78 3.80
N ILE A 16 -7.33 3.77 3.31
CA ILE A 16 -6.48 4.63 4.13
C ILE A 16 -7.33 5.45 5.11
N LEU A 17 -8.49 5.96 4.70
CA LEU A 17 -9.39 6.66 5.62
C LEU A 17 -9.92 5.71 6.73
N GLU A 18 -10.29 4.48 6.38
CA GLU A 18 -10.72 3.48 7.37
C GLU A 18 -9.58 3.11 8.32
N THR A 19 -8.36 3.02 7.81
CA THR A 19 -7.12 2.78 8.54
C THR A 19 -6.79 3.92 9.51
N ASP A 20 -6.88 5.17 9.06
CA ASP A 20 -6.70 6.38 9.88
C ASP A 20 -7.68 6.44 11.06
N ILE A 21 -8.96 6.15 10.80
CA ILE A 21 -9.98 6.06 11.86
C ILE A 21 -9.63 4.96 12.88
N LYS A 22 -9.17 3.78 12.41
CA LYS A 22 -8.75 2.69 13.31
C LYS A 22 -7.52 3.03 14.12
N ALA A 23 -6.56 3.77 13.58
CA ALA A 23 -5.37 4.19 14.31
C ALA A 23 -5.74 4.97 15.60
N MET A 24 -6.86 5.71 15.57
CA MET A 24 -7.41 6.38 16.76
C MET A 24 -7.78 5.40 17.88
N ASP A 25 -8.32 4.22 17.55
CA ASP A 25 -8.67 3.19 18.53
C ASP A 25 -7.44 2.59 19.24
N TYR A 26 -6.27 2.67 18.60
CA TYR A 26 -4.98 2.22 19.15
C TYR A 26 -4.15 3.35 19.77
N GLY A 27 -4.63 4.61 19.73
CA GLY A 27 -3.90 5.76 20.26
C GLY A 27 -2.80 6.29 19.32
N HIS A 28 -2.80 5.86 18.06
CA HIS A 28 -1.86 6.23 17.00
C HIS A 28 -2.41 7.35 16.09
N GLU A 29 -3.30 8.19 16.64
CA GLU A 29 -4.13 9.18 15.94
C GLU A 29 -3.36 10.30 15.20
N LYS A 30 -2.04 10.39 15.38
CA LYS A 30 -1.16 11.38 14.72
C LYS A 30 0.06 10.73 14.09
N ASP A 31 0.11 9.41 14.05
CA ASP A 31 1.35 8.72 13.77
C ASP A 31 1.71 8.82 12.29
N PHE A 32 0.74 9.07 11.39
CA PHE A 32 1.08 9.26 9.99
C PHE A 32 0.38 10.41 9.29
N ALA A 33 1.14 11.10 8.43
CA ALA A 33 0.66 12.11 7.53
C ALA A 33 0.31 11.50 6.16
N ILE A 34 -0.89 11.81 5.65
CA ILE A 34 -1.28 11.46 4.28
C ILE A 34 -0.85 12.60 3.36
N ILE A 35 0.27 12.42 2.66
CA ILE A 35 0.86 13.43 1.78
C ILE A 35 0.52 13.07 0.33
N PRO A 36 -0.31 13.86 -0.38
CA PRO A 36 -0.46 13.69 -1.81
C PRO A 36 0.86 14.05 -2.48
N GLY A 37 1.39 13.14 -3.30
CA GLY A 37 2.62 13.39 -4.02
C GLY A 37 2.42 14.33 -5.22
N THR A 38 3.42 14.39 -6.09
CA THR A 38 3.39 15.30 -7.25
C THR A 38 2.23 14.96 -8.17
N PHE A 39 1.44 15.97 -8.56
CA PHE A 39 0.45 15.84 -9.62
C PHE A 39 1.18 15.70 -10.96
N ASP A 40 1.43 14.47 -11.37
CA ASP A 40 1.98 14.13 -12.68
C ASP A 40 0.87 13.62 -13.62
N ASN A 41 1.08 13.73 -14.93
CA ASN A 41 0.18 13.19 -15.95
C ASN A 41 0.31 11.67 -16.10
N ASP A 42 1.34 11.05 -15.50
CA ASP A 42 1.67 9.64 -15.70
C ASP A 42 1.17 8.72 -14.56
N TYR A 43 1.08 9.25 -13.34
CA TYR A 43 0.64 8.48 -12.17
C TYR A 43 -0.02 9.34 -11.10
N TYR A 44 -0.86 8.70 -10.29
CA TYR A 44 -1.31 9.24 -9.01
C TYR A 44 -0.33 8.83 -7.92
N ASP A 45 0.06 9.80 -7.10
CA ASP A 45 1.08 9.64 -6.06
C ASP A 45 0.52 9.88 -4.66
N LEU A 46 0.87 9.00 -3.70
CA LEU A 46 0.41 9.07 -2.32
C LEU A 46 1.45 8.50 -1.35
N LEU A 47 1.84 9.28 -0.36
CA LEU A 47 2.75 8.89 0.71
C LEU A 47 2.01 8.86 2.04
N LEU A 48 2.19 7.77 2.80
CA LEU A 48 1.92 7.70 4.23
C LEU A 48 3.26 7.84 4.94
N GLU A 49 3.49 8.97 5.62
CA GLU A 49 4.76 9.29 6.28
C GLU A 49 4.60 9.13 7.81
N ASN A 50 5.50 8.39 8.46
CA ASN A 50 5.54 8.24 9.93
C ASN A 50 6.99 8.17 10.43
N ASP A 51 7.66 9.31 10.59
CA ASP A 51 9.01 9.39 11.16
C ASP A 51 10.03 8.39 10.53
N GLY A 52 9.92 8.17 9.21
CA GLY A 52 10.76 7.23 8.45
C GLY A 52 10.18 5.82 8.30
N CYS A 53 9.04 5.53 8.93
CA CYS A 53 8.16 4.39 8.67
C CYS A 53 7.15 4.75 7.58
N ASP A 54 7.57 4.64 6.32
CA ASP A 54 6.84 5.22 5.20
C ASP A 54 6.25 4.16 4.26
N ILE A 55 5.09 4.48 3.68
CA ILE A 55 4.47 3.70 2.60
C ILE A 55 4.18 4.62 1.42
N HIS A 56 4.89 4.40 0.30
CA HIS A 56 4.77 5.21 -0.91
C HIS A 56 4.02 4.45 -2.01
N PHE A 57 2.84 4.92 -2.40
CA PHE A 57 2.04 4.36 -3.48
C PHE A 57 2.17 5.20 -4.76
N LYS A 58 2.44 4.55 -5.88
CA LYS A 58 2.31 5.15 -7.22
C LYS A 58 1.39 4.31 -8.08
N ILE A 59 0.33 4.93 -8.60
CA ILE A 59 -0.70 4.28 -9.41
C ILE A 59 -0.59 4.84 -10.82
N TYR A 60 0.04 4.09 -11.70
CA TYR A 60 0.29 4.51 -13.08
C TYR A 60 -1.00 4.40 -13.88
N TYR A 61 -1.32 5.46 -14.61
CA TYR A 61 -2.55 5.50 -15.39
C TYR A 61 -2.47 4.55 -16.58
N GLU A 62 -3.62 3.97 -16.93
CA GLU A 62 -3.74 3.16 -18.15
C GLU A 62 -3.73 4.08 -19.36
N THR A 63 -2.93 3.73 -20.36
CA THR A 63 -2.84 4.43 -21.64
C THR A 63 -3.25 3.46 -22.77
N GLU A 64 -3.30 3.95 -24.01
CA GLU A 64 -3.48 3.07 -25.17
C GLU A 64 -2.32 2.06 -25.34
N GLU A 65 -1.15 2.38 -24.78
CA GLU A 65 0.09 1.61 -24.93
C GLU A 65 0.47 0.81 -23.68
N SER A 66 -0.16 1.08 -22.53
CA SER A 66 0.19 0.46 -21.24
C SER A 66 -1.00 0.18 -20.34
N ASP A 67 -1.05 -1.04 -19.79
CA ASP A 67 -1.99 -1.39 -18.72
C ASP A 67 -1.71 -0.59 -17.44
N CYS A 68 -2.74 -0.41 -16.61
CA CYS A 68 -2.59 0.17 -15.27
C CYS A 68 -1.73 -0.75 -14.39
N PHE A 69 -0.76 -0.17 -13.67
CA PHE A 69 -0.02 -0.88 -12.63
C PHE A 69 0.21 0.00 -11.42
N VAL A 70 0.49 -0.64 -10.28
CA VAL A 70 0.79 0.04 -9.02
C VAL A 70 2.17 -0.38 -8.56
N THR A 71 2.97 0.57 -8.12
CA THR A 71 4.19 0.32 -7.34
C THR A 71 3.99 0.78 -5.91
N ILE A 72 4.59 0.07 -4.97
CA ILE A 72 4.53 0.36 -3.54
C ILE A 72 5.93 0.20 -2.98
N ASP A 73 6.41 1.25 -2.34
CA ASP A 73 7.70 1.25 -1.64
C ASP A 73 7.41 1.31 -0.13
N LEU A 74 8.00 0.38 0.64
CA LEU A 74 7.83 0.25 2.08
C LEU A 74 9.17 0.53 2.77
N GLU A 75 9.18 1.39 3.78
CA GLU A 75 10.40 1.85 4.46
C GLU A 75 10.20 1.94 5.97
N ASP A 76 11.27 1.73 6.75
CA ASP A 76 11.29 2.00 8.20
C ASP A 76 12.63 2.57 8.71
N GLY A 77 13.54 2.90 7.79
CA GLY A 77 14.88 3.41 8.10
C GLY A 77 15.83 2.40 8.79
N LEU A 78 15.39 1.17 9.06
CA LEU A 78 16.17 0.14 9.77
C LEU A 78 16.47 -1.07 8.88
N HIS A 79 15.57 -1.41 7.97
CA HIS A 79 15.64 -2.55 7.06
C HIS A 79 15.76 -2.12 5.60
N GLU A 80 16.07 -3.06 4.69
CA GLU A 80 16.06 -2.77 3.25
C GLU A 80 14.64 -2.41 2.77
N SER A 81 14.54 -1.36 1.95
CA SER A 81 13.27 -0.93 1.36
C SER A 81 12.65 -2.07 0.54
N ILE A 82 11.36 -2.30 0.73
CA ILE A 82 10.63 -3.36 0.01
C ILE A 82 9.84 -2.74 -1.12
N HIS A 83 10.15 -3.15 -2.34
CA HIS A 83 9.53 -2.67 -3.56
C HIS A 83 8.56 -3.70 -4.14
N VAL A 84 7.30 -3.33 -4.33
CA VAL A 84 6.23 -4.22 -4.78
C VAL A 84 5.57 -3.67 -6.03
N LYS A 85 5.27 -4.53 -7.01
CA LYS A 85 4.58 -4.15 -8.25
C LYS A 85 3.37 -5.03 -8.54
N PHE A 86 2.22 -4.41 -8.81
CA PHE A 86 1.00 -5.08 -9.25
C PHE A 86 0.66 -4.68 -10.70
N ASN A 87 0.66 -5.65 -11.63
CA ASN A 87 0.48 -5.39 -13.07
C ASN A 87 -0.97 -5.57 -13.59
N PHE A 88 -1.92 -5.95 -12.73
CA PHE A 88 -3.38 -6.08 -13.01
C PHE A 88 -3.81 -6.75 -14.34
N SER A 89 -2.98 -7.63 -14.89
CA SER A 89 -3.23 -8.33 -16.17
C SER A 89 -4.44 -9.25 -16.12
N ASN A 90 -4.78 -9.81 -14.95
CA ASN A 90 -6.05 -10.46 -14.66
C ASN A 90 -6.80 -9.66 -13.60
N TRP A 91 -7.49 -8.60 -14.05
CA TRP A 91 -8.15 -7.61 -13.19
C TRP A 91 -8.85 -8.19 -11.95
N LYS A 92 -9.71 -9.21 -12.12
CA LYS A 92 -10.51 -9.73 -11.00
C LYS A 92 -9.64 -10.39 -9.94
N ASN A 93 -8.68 -11.21 -10.35
CA ASN A 93 -7.80 -11.92 -9.44
C ASN A 93 -6.78 -10.97 -8.80
N ASP A 94 -6.17 -10.12 -9.63
CA ASP A 94 -5.09 -9.25 -9.20
C ASP A 94 -5.60 -8.13 -8.30
N PHE A 95 -6.79 -7.57 -8.60
CA PHE A 95 -7.44 -6.63 -7.69
C PHE A 95 -7.93 -7.30 -6.40
N HIS A 96 -8.23 -8.59 -6.40
CA HIS A 96 -8.51 -9.30 -5.16
C HIS A 96 -7.27 -9.44 -4.29
N GLN A 97 -6.14 -9.88 -4.87
CA GLN A 97 -4.87 -10.00 -4.16
C GLN A 97 -4.38 -8.64 -3.67
N PHE A 98 -4.41 -7.61 -4.53
CA PHE A 98 -4.07 -6.24 -4.15
C PHE A 98 -4.86 -5.77 -2.91
N ARG A 99 -6.19 -5.96 -2.89
CA ARG A 99 -7.01 -5.58 -1.73
C ARG A 99 -6.62 -6.30 -0.44
N ILE A 100 -6.31 -7.60 -0.53
CA ILE A 100 -5.87 -8.40 0.62
C ILE A 100 -4.53 -7.86 1.13
N THR A 101 -3.56 -7.70 0.24
CA THR A 101 -2.22 -7.20 0.58
C THR A 101 -2.29 -5.82 1.23
N MET A 102 -3.07 -4.89 0.66
CA MET A 102 -3.23 -3.54 1.22
C MET A 102 -3.86 -3.56 2.61
N LYS A 103 -4.86 -4.40 2.83
CA LYS A 103 -5.48 -4.53 4.14
C LYS A 103 -4.46 -4.99 5.19
N ILE A 104 -3.68 -6.03 4.90
CA ILE A 104 -2.70 -6.60 5.83
C ILE A 104 -1.57 -5.61 6.13
N ILE A 105 -1.02 -4.96 5.10
CA ILE A 105 0.05 -3.97 5.26
C ILE A 105 -0.43 -2.81 6.14
N LEU A 106 -1.57 -2.21 5.79
CA LEU A 106 -2.10 -1.05 6.51
C LEU A 106 -2.54 -1.41 7.94
N GLU A 107 -2.95 -2.66 8.20
CA GLU A 107 -3.26 -3.14 9.54
C GLU A 107 -2.02 -3.18 10.43
N HIS A 108 -0.89 -3.72 9.94
CA HIS A 108 0.36 -3.72 10.69
C HIS A 108 0.92 -2.30 10.91
N TYR A 109 0.69 -1.44 9.93
CA TYR A 109 1.06 -0.03 10.02
C TYR A 109 0.33 0.68 11.18
N VAL A 110 -0.98 0.48 11.33
CA VAL A 110 -1.77 1.22 12.36
C VAL A 110 -1.73 0.65 13.75
N ILE A 111 -1.41 -0.63 13.93
CA ILE A 111 -1.25 -1.23 15.26
C ILE A 111 0.15 -0.97 15.85
N GLY A 112 0.99 -0.18 15.17
CA GLY A 112 2.31 0.20 15.63
C GLY A 112 3.35 -0.93 15.56
N LEU A 113 3.15 -1.91 14.67
CA LEU A 113 4.06 -3.06 14.48
C LEU A 113 4.81 -2.99 13.13
N TRP A 114 5.05 -1.78 12.63
CA TRP A 114 5.59 -1.59 11.29
C TRP A 114 7.02 -2.12 11.15
N THR A 115 7.90 -1.79 12.10
CA THR A 115 9.29 -2.26 12.09
C THR A 115 9.38 -3.78 12.17
N GLU A 116 8.56 -4.42 13.01
CA GLU A 116 8.48 -5.88 13.09
C GLU A 116 7.95 -6.49 11.79
N ALA A 117 6.94 -5.87 11.18
CA ALA A 117 6.40 -6.31 9.90
C ALA A 117 7.45 -6.18 8.78
N MET A 118 8.21 -5.08 8.74
CA MET A 118 9.30 -4.86 7.78
C MET A 118 10.39 -5.92 7.93
N ALA A 119 10.86 -6.17 9.17
CA ALA A 119 11.83 -7.22 9.46
C ALA A 119 11.33 -8.60 8.99
N GLU A 120 10.05 -8.92 9.21
CA GLU A 120 9.50 -10.20 8.76
C GLU A 120 9.40 -10.26 7.23
N MET A 121 8.87 -9.21 6.58
CA MET A 121 8.75 -9.14 5.13
C MET A 121 10.11 -9.22 4.42
N GLU A 122 11.18 -8.67 5.00
CA GLU A 122 12.55 -8.80 4.49
C GLU A 122 13.01 -10.27 4.51
N VAL A 123 12.70 -11.01 5.59
CA VAL A 123 13.15 -12.39 5.76
C VAL A 123 12.36 -13.38 4.91
N ILE A 124 11.03 -13.28 4.87
CA ILE A 124 10.17 -14.28 4.20
C ILE A 124 9.61 -13.82 2.86
N GLY A 125 9.75 -12.54 2.52
CA GLY A 125 9.14 -11.92 1.35
C GLY A 125 7.67 -11.55 1.58
N ILE A 126 7.23 -10.45 0.95
CA ILE A 126 5.88 -9.91 1.09
C ILE A 126 4.77 -10.93 0.75
N GLU A 127 4.98 -11.78 -0.24
CA GLU A 127 3.99 -12.79 -0.65
C GLU A 127 3.70 -13.77 0.49
N ARG A 128 4.76 -14.31 1.12
CA ARG A 128 4.61 -15.25 2.25
C ARG A 128 4.11 -14.56 3.50
N PHE A 129 4.49 -13.30 3.72
CA PHE A 129 3.95 -12.48 4.79
C PHE A 129 2.43 -12.33 4.65
N VAL A 130 1.95 -11.93 3.46
CA VAL A 130 0.51 -11.83 3.17
C VAL A 130 -0.20 -13.17 3.36
N GLU A 131 0.36 -14.28 2.88
CA GLU A 131 -0.21 -15.62 3.08
C GLU A 131 -0.34 -16.02 4.55
N LYS A 132 0.66 -15.68 5.38
CA LYS A 132 0.65 -15.94 6.83
C LYS A 132 -0.52 -15.23 7.50
N TYR A 133 -0.72 -13.94 7.21
CA TYR A 133 -1.74 -13.12 7.86
C TYR A 133 -3.12 -13.18 7.20
N LEU A 134 -3.24 -13.77 6.00
CA LEU A 134 -4.53 -14.06 5.38
C LEU A 134 -5.30 -15.19 6.10
N ASN A 135 -4.58 -16.09 6.77
CA ASN A 135 -5.12 -17.30 7.40
C ASN A 135 -5.36 -17.15 8.93
N ILE A 136 -5.25 -15.93 9.45
CA ILE A 136 -5.49 -15.57 10.86
C ILE A 136 -6.86 -14.90 10.96
#